data_AF-A0A3C0KAD5-F1
#
_entry.id   AF-A0A3C0KAD5-F1
#
_cell.length_a   1.000
_cell.length_b   1.000
_cell.length_c   1.000
_cell.angle_alpha   90.00
_cell.angle_beta   90.00
_cell.angle_gamma   90.00
#
_symmetry.space_group_name_H-M   'P 1'
#
loop_
_entity.id
_entity.type
_entity.pdbx_description
1 polymer ?
#
loop_
_entity_poly.entity_id
_entity_poly.type
_entity_poly.pdbx_seq_one_letter_code
_entity_poly.pdbx_strand_id
1 'polypeptide(L)'
;DGHLFLTLGDRFHRMADAQTLDNHHGKVVRLRKEGGPAPGNPFAGKPGALPEIWSYGHRNPQGATMGPDGRLWISEHGPQGGDEVNRPEA
;
A
#
# COMPACT_ATOMS: atom_id res chain seq x y z
N ASP A 1 4.91 -15.26 -4.13
CA ASP A 1 5.65 -15.49 -2.87
C ASP A 1 4.77 -16.04 -1.73
N GLY A 2 3.45 -16.12 -1.91
CA GLY A 2 2.54 -16.66 -0.90
C GLY A 2 2.04 -15.63 0.11
N HIS A 3 2.32 -14.35 -0.08
CA HIS A 3 1.84 -13.25 0.76
C HIS A 3 0.57 -12.61 0.17
N LEU A 4 -0.13 -11.85 1.01
CA LEU A 4 -1.32 -11.09 0.65
C LEU A 4 -0.95 -9.61 0.57
N PHE A 5 -1.33 -8.96 -0.54
CA PHE A 5 -1.34 -7.50 -0.63
C PHE A 5 -2.75 -6.98 -0.36
N LEU A 6 -2.85 -5.90 0.41
CA LEU A 6 -4.10 -5.19 0.68
C LEU A 6 -3.90 -3.71 0.38
N THR A 7 -4.78 -3.15 -0.45
CA THR A 7 -4.77 -1.73 -0.82
C THR A 7 -5.77 -0.95 0.02
N LEU A 8 -5.34 0.15 0.62
CA LEU A 8 -6.13 0.94 1.55
C LEU A 8 -6.12 2.41 1.13
N GLY A 9 -7.30 2.97 0.86
CA GLY A 9 -7.44 4.39 0.53
C GLY A 9 -7.16 5.33 1.72
N ASP A 10 -7.02 6.61 1.41
CA ASP A 10 -6.59 7.70 2.30
C ASP A 10 -7.69 8.23 3.25
N ARG A 11 -8.91 7.73 3.11
CA ARG A 11 -10.11 8.14 3.86
C ARG A 11 -10.52 9.60 3.65
N PHE A 12 -10.18 10.21 2.51
CA PHE A 12 -10.58 11.55 2.06
C PHE A 12 -10.32 12.67 3.08
N HIS A 13 -11.16 12.83 4.10
CA HIS A 13 -10.96 13.79 5.20
C HIS A 13 -9.67 13.56 6.01
N ARG A 14 -9.03 12.39 5.87
CA ARG A 14 -7.75 12.06 6.50
C ARG A 14 -6.60 11.91 5.49
N MET A 15 -6.71 12.50 4.30
CA MET A 15 -5.73 12.32 3.22
C MET A 15 -4.27 12.61 3.61
N ALA A 16 -4.03 13.52 4.56
CA ALA A 16 -2.69 13.81 5.06
C ALA A 16 -2.00 12.60 5.71
N ASP A 17 -2.79 11.69 6.30
CA ASP A 17 -2.30 10.46 6.93
C ASP A 17 -1.66 9.50 5.92
N ALA A 18 -1.96 9.66 4.62
CA ALA A 18 -1.33 8.89 3.55
C ALA A 18 0.21 9.01 3.59
N GLN A 19 0.73 10.13 4.11
CA GLN A 19 2.16 10.43 4.19
C GLN A 19 2.82 10.03 5.52
N THR A 20 2.04 9.64 6.54
CA THR A 20 2.60 9.15 7.81
C THR A 20 2.58 7.62 7.87
N LEU A 21 3.49 7.02 8.64
CA LEU A 21 3.70 5.57 8.66
C LEU A 21 3.12 4.88 9.91
N ASP A 22 2.46 5.64 10.79
CA ASP A 22 1.87 5.18 12.05
C ASP A 22 0.42 4.71 11.91
N ASN A 23 -0.08 4.61 10.67
CA ASN A 23 -1.45 4.20 10.34
C ASN A 23 -1.52 3.52 8.97
N HIS A 24 -2.73 3.11 8.57
CA HIS A 24 -3.00 2.37 7.34
C HIS A 24 -3.74 3.16 6.25
N HIS A 25 -3.91 4.48 6.39
CA HIS A 25 -4.55 5.29 5.36
C HIS A 25 -3.61 5.50 4.18
N GLY A 26 -4.08 5.31 2.96
CA GLY A 26 -3.31 5.55 1.75
C GLY A 26 -2.09 4.64 1.62
N LYS A 27 -2.24 3.36 1.97
CA LYS A 27 -1.15 2.37 2.02
C LYS A 27 -1.46 1.17 1.13
N VAL A 28 -0.40 0.55 0.61
CA VAL A 28 -0.42 -0.88 0.32
C VAL A 28 0.30 -1.59 1.47
N VAL A 29 -0.35 -2.60 2.05
CA VAL A 29 0.27 -3.46 3.07
C VAL A 29 0.49 -4.86 2.52
N ARG A 30 1.55 -5.52 2.99
CA ARG A 30 1.93 -6.88 2.62
C ARG A 30 1.99 -7.78 3.85
N LEU A 31 1.17 -8.81 3.86
CA LEU A 31 0.89 -9.68 5.00
C LEU A 31 1.19 -11.14 4.66
N ARG A 32 1.45 -11.96 5.68
CA ARG A 32 1.38 -13.42 5.54
C ARG A 32 -0.07 -13.86 5.38
N LYS A 33 -0.29 -15.03 4.78
CA LYS A 33 -1.63 -15.63 4.62
C LYS A 33 -2.34 -15.85 5.94
N GLU A 34 -1.57 -16.21 6.96
CA GLU A 34 -2.03 -16.45 8.32
C GLU A 34 -2.18 -15.14 9.12
N GLY A 35 -1.84 -14.01 8.51
CA GLY A 35 -1.86 -12.69 9.12
C GLY A 35 -0.50 -12.20 9.63
N GLY A 36 -0.49 -10.91 9.95
CA GLY A 36 0.70 -10.18 10.37
C GLY A 36 1.67 -9.83 9.23
N PRO A 37 2.71 -9.03 9.52
CA PRO A 37 3.61 -8.47 8.52
C PRO A 37 4.38 -9.56 7.75
N ALA A 38 4.45 -9.43 6.43
CA ALA A 38 5.33 -10.26 5.62
C ALA A 38 6.82 -9.94 5.89
N PRO A 39 7.72 -10.94 5.85
CA PRO A 39 9.16 -10.70 5.95
C PRO A 39 9.65 -9.86 4.76
N GLY A 40 10.66 -9.03 5.01
CA GLY A 40 11.27 -8.16 4.00
C GLY A 40 10.46 -6.90 3.70
N ASN A 41 9.45 -6.57 4.50
CA ASN A 41 8.77 -5.28 4.37
C ASN A 41 9.73 -4.11 4.69
N PRO A 42 9.69 -3.03 3.90
CA PRO A 42 10.69 -1.96 3.93
C PRO A 42 10.73 -1.17 5.24
N PHE A 43 9.64 -1.16 6.01
CA PHE A 43 9.52 -0.36 7.23
C PHE A 43 9.53 -1.19 8.52
N ALA A 44 9.75 -2.50 8.45
CA ALA A 44 9.63 -3.39 9.62
C ALA A 44 10.55 -3.05 10.81
N GLY A 45 11.68 -2.39 10.55
CA GLY A 45 12.63 -1.94 11.58
C GLY A 45 12.59 -0.44 11.87
N LYS A 46 11.67 0.32 11.25
CA LYS A 46 11.62 1.77 11.39
C LYS A 46 10.79 2.16 12.63
N PRO A 47 11.36 2.85 13.63
CA PRO A 47 10.60 3.28 14.81
C PRO A 47 9.39 4.13 14.43
N GLY A 48 8.22 3.81 15.00
CA GLY A 48 6.97 4.51 14.75
C GLY A 48 6.29 4.16 13.42
N ALA A 49 6.85 3.28 12.60
CA ALA A 49 6.20 2.77 11.39
C ALA A 49 5.49 1.44 11.65
N LEU A 50 4.35 1.22 10.98
CA LEU A 50 3.69 -0.08 10.98
C LEU A 50 4.43 -1.06 10.06
N PRO A 51 4.86 -2.23 10.57
CA PRO A 51 5.78 -3.13 9.88
C PRO A 51 5.20 -3.79 8.62
N GLU A 52 3.89 -3.81 8.47
CA GLU A 52 3.18 -4.36 7.32
C GLU A 52 3.15 -3.44 6.09
N ILE A 53 3.53 -2.17 6.23
CA ILE A 53 3.51 -1.20 5.12
C ILE A 53 4.51 -1.63 4.03
N TRP A 54 4.02 -1.74 2.81
CA TRP A 54 4.79 -2.01 1.60
C TRP A 54 5.06 -0.74 0.78
N SER A 55 4.05 0.11 0.62
CA SER A 55 4.16 1.44 0.00
C SER A 55 3.15 2.40 0.63
N TYR A 56 3.35 3.71 0.46
CA TYR A 56 2.52 4.76 1.06
C TYR A 56 2.30 5.93 0.09
N GLY A 57 1.38 6.84 0.44
CA GLY A 57 1.06 8.02 -0.38
C GLY A 57 -0.02 7.78 -1.43
N HIS A 58 -0.76 6.68 -1.33
CA HIS A 58 -1.87 6.39 -2.23
C HIS A 58 -3.13 7.16 -1.84
N ARG A 59 -3.89 7.61 -2.83
CA ARG A 59 -5.20 8.23 -2.63
C ARG A 59 -6.26 7.15 -2.46
N ASN A 60 -6.67 6.50 -3.55
CA ASN A 60 -7.77 5.56 -3.50
C ASN A 60 -7.61 4.43 -4.52
N PRO A 61 -6.72 3.45 -4.26
CA PRO A 61 -6.55 2.30 -5.13
C PRO A 61 -7.85 1.51 -5.31
N GLN A 62 -8.09 1.03 -6.54
CA GLN A 62 -9.28 0.29 -6.92
C GLN A 62 -8.91 -1.07 -7.53
N GLY A 63 -8.16 -1.02 -8.64
CA GLY A 63 -7.68 -2.22 -9.31
C GLY A 63 -6.36 -2.68 -8.71
N ALA A 64 -6.18 -4.00 -8.59
CA ALA A 64 -4.92 -4.61 -8.23
C ALA A 64 -4.76 -5.94 -8.97
N THR A 65 -3.57 -6.19 -9.54
CA THR A 65 -3.25 -7.47 -10.17
C THR A 65 -1.76 -7.77 -10.06
N MET A 66 -1.41 -9.06 -10.15
CA MET A 66 -0.02 -9.46 -10.32
C MET A 66 0.34 -9.39 -11.81
N GLY A 67 1.43 -8.71 -12.13
CA GLY A 67 1.99 -8.67 -13.48
C GLY A 67 2.67 -9.99 -13.86
N PRO A 68 2.99 -10.20 -15.14
CA PRO A 68 3.74 -11.38 -15.60
C PRO A 68 5.15 -11.50 -14.98
N ASP A 69 5.70 -10.37 -14.52
CA ASP A 69 6.96 -10.28 -13.78
C ASP A 69 6.83 -10.65 -12.29
N GLY A 70 5.63 -11.02 -11.84
CA GLY A 70 5.34 -11.33 -10.44
C GLY A 70 5.32 -10.11 -9.54
N ARG A 71 5.27 -8.88 -10.08
CA ARG A 71 5.14 -7.64 -9.31
C ARG A 71 3.69 -7.21 -9.18
N LEU A 72 3.36 -6.51 -8.10
CA LEU A 72 2.05 -5.92 -7.93
C LEU A 72 1.90 -4.70 -8.85
N TRP A 73 0.76 -4.63 -9.52
CA TRP A 73 0.29 -3.44 -10.23
C TRP A 73 -1.04 -3.00 -9.63
N ILE A 74 -1.21 -1.69 -9.45
CA ILE A 74 -2.46 -1.10 -8.97
C ILE A 74 -2.93 0.03 -9.88
N SER A 75 -4.22 0.31 -9.88
CA SER A 75 -4.78 1.56 -10.39
C SER A 75 -5.46 2.33 -9.26
N GLU A 76 -5.39 3.66 -9.29
CA GLU A 76 -6.03 4.50 -8.28
C GLU A 76 -6.69 5.74 -8.90
N HIS A 77 -7.81 6.15 -8.31
CA HIS A 77 -8.50 7.35 -8.74
C HIS A 77 -7.82 8.59 -8.20
N GLY A 78 -7.58 9.57 -9.07
CA GLY A 78 -7.23 10.94 -8.71
C GLY A 78 -8.44 11.74 -8.22
N PRO A 79 -8.27 13.00 -7.78
CA PRO A 79 -9.37 13.84 -7.35
C PRO A 79 -10.25 14.30 -8.53
N GLN A 80 -9.80 15.27 -9.32
CA GLN A 80 -10.49 15.77 -10.52
C GLN A 80 -9.58 15.50 -11.73
N GLY A 81 -9.48 14.21 -12.11
CA GLY A 81 -8.44 13.71 -13.00
C GLY A 81 -7.16 13.34 -12.24
N GLY A 82 -6.14 12.87 -12.96
CA GLY A 82 -4.90 12.36 -12.36
C GLY A 82 -5.02 10.93 -11.86
N ASP A 83 -5.81 10.09 -12.53
CA ASP A 83 -5.83 8.65 -12.28
C ASP A 83 -4.48 8.05 -12.65
N GLU A 84 -4.02 7.10 -11.85
CA GLU A 84 -2.69 6.52 -11.98
C GLU A 84 -2.73 5.01 -12.13
N VAL A 85 -1.70 4.48 -12.81
CA VAL A 85 -1.33 3.07 -12.79
C VAL A 85 0.06 2.98 -12.20
N ASN A 86 0.18 2.29 -11.07
CA ASN A 86 1.39 2.26 -10.25
C ASN A 86 1.92 0.83 -10.11
N ARG A 87 3.25 0.71 -10.01
CA ARG A 87 3.94 -0.47 -9.47
C ARG A 87 4.42 -0.14 -8.06
N PRO A 88 3.59 -0.34 -7.03
CA PRO A 88 3.91 0.10 -5.68
C PRO A 88 5.09 -0.70 -5.09
N GLU A 89 6.07 0.05 -4.63
CA GLU A 89 7.19 -0.38 -3.78
C GLU A 89 7.66 0.85 -2.96
N ALA A 90 8.42 0.65 -1.89
CA ALA A 90 8.97 1.73 -1.07
C ALA A 90 10.32 2.24 -1.58
#